data_AF-A0A2G9PJE0-F1
#
_entry.id   AF-A0A2G9PJE0-F1
#
_cell.length_a   1.000
_cell.length_b   1.000
_cell.length_c   1.000
_cell.angle_alpha   90.00
_cell.angle_beta   90.00
_cell.angle_gamma   90.00
#
_symmetry.space_group_name_H-M   'P 1'
#
loop_
_entity.id
_entity.type
_entity.pdbx_description
1 polymer ?
#
loop_
_entity_poly.entity_id
_entity_poly.type
_entity_poly.pdbx_seq_one_letter_code
_entity_poly.pdbx_strand_id
1 'polypeptide(L)' 'LKAEEVYLKEYRTFDGAYSNIKQFIEVVYNNKRLHSSIGYLPPDEFEARVLNISLS' A
#
# COMPACT_ATOMS: atom_id res chain seq x y z
N LEU A 1 12.59 5.45 -10.57
CA LEU A 1 11.14 5.70 -10.75
C LEU A 1 10.50 5.89 -9.38
N LYS A 2 10.78 7.04 -8.74
CA LYS A 2 10.33 7.40 -7.38
C LYS A 2 9.55 8.73 -7.44
N ALA A 3 8.62 8.75 -8.37
CA ALA A 3 7.55 9.67 -8.67
C ALA A 3 6.74 8.82 -9.67
N GLU A 4 5.42 8.76 -9.72
CA GLU A 4 4.41 9.77 -9.47
C GLU A 4 3.24 9.20 -8.62
N GLU A 5 2.19 10.00 -8.45
CA GLU A 5 0.96 9.79 -7.66
C GLU A 5 0.99 10.31 -6.22
N VAL A 6 1.42 11.56 -6.05
CA VAL A 6 0.72 12.42 -5.11
C VAL A 6 -0.67 12.63 -5.68
N TYR A 7 -1.62 11.77 -5.30
CA TYR A 7 -3.05 11.99 -5.55
C TYR A 7 -3.45 13.29 -4.84
N LEU A 8 -3.32 14.41 -5.54
CA LEU A 8 -3.90 15.69 -5.17
C LEU A 8 -5.41 15.60 -5.39
N LYS A 9 -6.08 14.78 -4.58
CA LYS A 9 -7.51 14.94 -4.34
C LYS A 9 -7.65 16.09 -3.35
N GLU A 10 -8.34 17.15 -3.77
CA GLU A 10 -8.74 18.23 -2.87
C GLU A 10 -9.76 17.68 -1.86
N TYR A 11 -9.26 17.24 -0.71
CA TYR A 11 -10.10 16.77 0.38
C TYR A 11 -10.68 17.98 1.11
N ARG A 12 -12.00 18.17 0.99
CA ARG A 12 -12.73 19.25 1.69
C ARG A 12 -12.76 19.08 3.20
N THR A 13 -12.58 17.86 3.72
CA THR A 13 -12.57 17.54 5.15
C THR A 13 -11.45 16.56 5.50
N PHE A 14 -10.88 16.70 6.69
CA PHE A 14 -9.85 15.79 7.21
C PHE A 14 -10.33 14.33 7.25
N ASP A 15 -11.57 14.11 7.67
CA ASP A 15 -12.18 12.78 7.76
C ASP A 15 -12.32 12.10 6.39
N GLY A 16 -12.71 12.87 5.37
CA GLY A 16 -12.76 12.41 3.99
C GLY A 16 -11.38 12.11 3.40
N ALA A 17 -10.37 12.90 3.76
CA ALA A 17 -8.98 12.63 3.41
C ALA A 17 -8.49 11.33 4.04
N TYR A 18 -8.71 11.17 5.33
CA TYR A 18 -8.29 10.00 6.10
C TYR A 18 -8.93 8.72 5.57
N SER A 19 -10.25 8.74 5.35
CA SER A 19 -10.98 7.61 4.78
C SER A 19 -10.50 7.24 3.37
N ASN A 20 -10.19 8.24 2.53
CA ASN A 20 -9.68 7.98 1.18
C ASN A 20 -8.27 7.39 1.20
N ILE A 21 -7.39 7.94 2.05
CA ILE A 21 -6.02 7.44 2.23
C ILE A 21 -6.07 6.00 2.73
N LYS A 22 -6.91 5.69 3.72
CA LYS A 22 -7.09 4.33 4.23
C LYS A 22 -7.52 3.39 3.11
N GLN A 23 -8.56 3.75 2.35
CA GLN A 23 -9.04 2.93 1.24
C GLN A 23 -7.98 2.75 0.15
N PHE A 24 -7.23 3.80 -0.17
CA PHE A 24 -6.15 3.73 -1.14
C PHE A 24 -5.03 2.79 -0.69
N ILE A 25 -4.62 2.87 0.58
CA ILE A 25 -3.60 2.00 1.14
C ILE A 25 -4.04 0.53 1.04
N GLU A 26 -5.24 0.23 1.52
CA GLU A 26 -5.75 -1.14 1.59
C GLU A 26 -6.02 -1.74 0.19
N VAL A 27 -6.69 -0.98 -0.69
CA VAL A 27 -7.18 -1.52 -1.96
C VAL A 27 -6.16 -1.41 -3.10
N VAL A 28 -5.29 -0.39 -3.06
CA VAL A 28 -4.40 -0.06 -4.18
C VAL A 28 -2.94 -0.26 -3.81
N TYR A 29 -2.48 0.39 -2.74
CA TYR A 29 -1.06 0.40 -2.40
C TYR A 29 -0.56 -0.99 -2.02
N ASN A 30 -1.18 -1.64 -1.03
CA ASN A 30 -0.72 -2.92 -0.51
C ASN A 30 -0.78 -4.05 -1.56
N ASN A 31 -1.68 -3.94 -2.52
CA ASN A 31 -1.88 -4.91 -3.58
C ASN A 31 -0.96 -4.71 -4.79
N LYS A 32 -0.51 -3.47 -5.08
CA LYS A 32 0.17 -3.15 -6.34
C LYS A 32 1.57 -2.57 -6.18
N ARG A 33 1.93 -2.07 -4.99
CA ARG A 33 3.20 -1.35 -4.81
C ARG A 33 4.35 -2.33 -4.71
N LEU A 34 5.14 -2.47 -5.77
CA LEU A 34 6.34 -3.29 -5.72
C LEU A 34 7.48 -2.60 -4.97
N HIS A 35 8.09 -3.31 -4.04
CA HIS A 35 9.22 -2.83 -3.25
C HIS A 35 10.50 -3.59 -3.62
N SER A 36 11.50 -2.87 -4.16
CA SER A 36 12.76 -3.47 -4.63
C SER A 36 13.59 -4.09 -3.51
N SER A 37 13.46 -3.61 -2.27
CA SER A 37 14.17 -4.15 -1.09
C SER A 37 13.66 -5.53 -0.65
N ILE A 38 12.45 -5.93 -1.08
CA ILE A 38 11.82 -7.20 -0.74
C ILE A 38 11.56 -8.06 -1.99
N GLY A 39 12.40 -7.89 -3.02
CA GLY A 39 12.34 -8.71 -4.22
C GLY A 39 11.22 -8.35 -5.20
N TYR A 40 10.81 -7.07 -5.23
CA TYR A 40 9.74 -6.58 -6.10
C TYR A 40 8.39 -7.25 -5.83
N LEU A 41 8.04 -7.40 -4.55
CA LEU A 41 6.75 -7.91 -4.12
C LEU A 41 5.86 -6.78 -3.58
N PRO A 42 4.54 -6.87 -3.75
CA PRO A 42 3.59 -6.07 -3.00
C PRO A 42 3.64 -6.38 -1.49
N PRO A 43 3.30 -5.42 -0.61
CA PRO A 43 3.20 -5.64 0.83
C PRO A 43 2.35 -6.85 1.20
N ASP A 44 1.17 -7.02 0.60
CA ASP A 44 0.26 -8.14 0.95
C ASP A 44 0.89 -9.50 0.67
N GLU A 45 1.57 -9.66 -0.47
CA GLU A 45 2.26 -10.90 -0.80
C GLU A 45 3.47 -11.16 0.10
N PHE A 46 4.18 -10.10 0.50
CA PHE A 46 5.29 -10.22 1.41
C PHE A 46 4.83 -10.66 2.80
N GLU A 47 3.80 -10.03 3.36
CA GLU A 47 3.22 -10.42 4.65
C GLU A 47 2.72 -11.87 4.63
N ALA A 48 2.04 -12.29 3.57
CA ALA A 48 1.59 -13.68 3.42
C ALA A 48 2.77 -14.67 3.44
N ARG A 49 3.90 -14.34 2.79
CA ARG A 49 5.11 -15.18 2.83
C ARG A 49 5.75 -15.21 4.21
N VAL A 50 5.84 -14.07 4.90
CA VAL A 50 6.42 -13.97 6.24
C VAL A 50 5.58 -14.75 7.26
N LEU A 51 4.25 -14.64 7.19
CA LEU A 51 3.33 -15.41 8.03
C LEU A 51 3.46 -16.91 7.78
N ASN A 52 3.55 -17.34 6.52
CA ASN A 52 3.74 -18.76 6.18
C ASN A 52 5.07 -19.32 6.71
N ILE A 53 6.16 -18.53 6.67
CA ILE A 53 7.46 -18.93 7.23
C ILE A 53 7.42 -18.99 8.77
N SER A 54 6.64 -18.12 9.41
CA SER A 54 6.57 -18.06 10.87
C SER A 54 5.72 -19.19 11.48
N LEU A 55 4.90 -19.85 10.66
CA LEU A 55 4.01 -20.95 11.06
C LEU A 55 4.59 -22.34 10.77
N SER A 56 5.76 -22.42 10.12
CA SER A 56 6.50 -23.66 9.81
C SER A 56 7.67 -23.87 10.75
#